data_AF-A0A8K0HUB3-F1
#
_entry.id   AF-A0A8K0HUB3-F1
#
_cell.length_a   1.000
_cell.length_b   1.000
_cell.length_c   1.000
_cell.angle_alpha   90.00
_cell.angle_beta   90.00
_cell.angle_gamma   90.00
#
_symmetry.space_group_name_H-M   'P 1'
#
loop_
_entity.id
_entity.type
_entity.pdbx_description
1 polymer ?
#
loop_
_entity_poly.entity_id
_entity_poly.type
_entity_poly.pdbx_seq_one_letter_code
_entity_poly.pdbx_strand_id
1 'polypeptide(L)'
;MLELIEEDAGSFSQRAELYHKRRPQLVDMVEQLYRAQCSLAEQYDQLRSEVGRHRNPTPFYSLIPRSRMDKLRESSPDSFDSDRSEVDDPEEEVQVESKMTDEDGSSGEVKLMHEEIERLRGVNEMLKAELKAKDEEKREVIRQLSLPIGILTDENASLRKCIKKMVKGSFCKLKEIFFWK
;
A
#
# COMPACT_ATOMS: atom_id res chain seq x y z
N MET A 1 22.72 -1.61 16.10
CA MET A 1 21.30 -1.93 16.39
C MET A 1 21.19 -3.22 17.18
N LEU A 2 21.66 -4.36 16.66
CA LEU A 2 21.67 -5.64 17.38
C LEU A 2 22.44 -5.57 18.71
N GLU A 3 23.60 -4.90 18.70
CA GLU A 3 24.41 -4.65 19.92
C GLU A 3 23.65 -3.90 21.03
N LEU A 4 22.65 -3.07 20.68
CA LEU A 4 21.84 -2.37 21.69
C LEU A 4 20.82 -3.29 22.35
N ILE A 5 20.44 -4.39 21.68
CA ILE A 5 19.39 -5.33 22.07
C ILE A 5 19.97 -6.55 22.80
N GLU A 6 21.17 -7.00 22.40
CA GLU A 6 21.78 -8.24 22.92
C GLU A 6 22.63 -8.06 24.19
N GLU A 7 22.81 -6.85 24.72
CA GLU A 7 23.69 -6.67 25.87
C GLU A 7 23.18 -7.42 27.12
N ASP A 8 24.05 -8.30 27.64
CA ASP A 8 23.75 -9.29 28.68
C ASP A 8 23.39 -8.64 30.03
N ALA A 9 22.10 -8.46 30.26
CA ALA A 9 21.56 -8.26 31.59
C ALA A 9 21.35 -9.62 32.27
N GLY A 10 22.04 -9.85 33.39
CA GLY A 10 22.01 -11.13 34.14
C GLY A 10 20.64 -11.52 34.73
N SER A 11 19.60 -10.70 34.54
CA SER A 11 18.22 -10.99 34.94
C SER A 11 17.21 -10.26 34.02
N PHE A 12 16.00 -10.82 33.88
CA PHE A 12 14.93 -10.28 33.01
C PHE A 12 14.58 -8.83 33.35
N SER A 13 14.46 -8.51 34.65
CA SER A 13 14.11 -7.15 35.10
C SER A 13 15.17 -6.12 34.68
N GLN A 14 16.46 -6.47 34.75
CA GLN A 14 17.55 -5.61 34.29
C GLN A 14 17.55 -5.46 32.77
N ARG A 15 17.17 -6.51 32.03
CA ARG A 15 17.03 -6.46 30.56
C ARG A 15 15.92 -5.49 30.15
N ALA A 16 14.78 -5.54 30.81
CA ALA A 16 13.67 -4.62 30.57
C ALA A 16 14.08 -3.17 30.87
N GLU A 17 14.78 -2.92 31.98
CA GLU A 17 15.28 -1.58 32.33
C GLU A 17 16.25 -1.02 31.27
N LEU A 18 17.22 -1.83 30.84
CA LEU A 18 18.18 -1.47 29.78
C LEU A 18 17.49 -1.19 28.45
N TYR A 19 16.48 -2.00 28.08
CA TYR A 19 15.67 -1.78 26.89
C TYR A 19 15.01 -0.40 26.92
N HIS A 20 14.34 -0.04 28.01
CA HIS A 20 13.67 1.25 28.12
C HIS A 20 14.65 2.43 28.03
N LYS A 21 15.87 2.29 28.57
CA LYS A 21 16.94 3.30 28.45
C LYS A 21 17.46 3.43 27.01
N ARG A 22 17.58 2.33 26.26
CA ARG A 22 18.14 2.31 24.89
C ARG A 22 17.11 2.50 23.78
N ARG A 23 15.83 2.35 24.10
CA ARG A 23 14.71 2.52 23.17
C ARG A 23 14.79 3.79 22.31
N PRO A 24 15.09 5.00 22.82
CA PRO A 24 15.17 6.19 21.96
C PRO A 24 16.26 6.07 20.88
N GLN A 25 17.44 5.54 21.23
CA GLN A 25 18.52 5.31 20.26
C GLN A 25 18.15 4.25 19.23
N LEU A 26 17.46 3.19 19.67
CA LEU A 26 16.98 2.14 18.78
C LEU A 26 15.96 2.66 17.76
N VAL A 27 15.02 3.49 18.22
CA VAL A 27 14.00 4.11 17.36
C VAL A 27 14.65 5.02 16.32
N ASP A 28 15.59 5.88 16.73
CA ASP A 28 16.31 6.77 15.82
C ASP A 28 17.06 5.99 14.73
N MET A 29 17.79 4.94 15.11
CA MET A 29 18.49 4.09 14.13
C MET A 29 17.53 3.41 13.14
N VAL A 30 16.40 2.89 13.61
CA VAL A 30 15.39 2.25 12.74
C VAL A 30 14.76 3.27 11.79
N GLU A 31 14.45 4.47 12.30
CA GLU A 31 13.88 5.54 11.49
C GLU A 31 14.84 5.99 10.38
N GLN A 32 16.13 6.16 10.70
CA GLN A 32 17.15 6.49 9.71
C GLN A 32 17.29 5.39 8.65
N LEU A 33 17.25 4.12 9.05
CA LEU A 33 17.31 2.98 8.13
C LEU A 33 16.08 2.95 7.21
N TYR A 34 14.89 3.19 7.75
CA TYR A 34 13.65 3.28 6.97
C TYR A 34 13.69 4.43 5.98
N ARG A 35 14.06 5.64 6.43
CA ARG A 35 14.22 6.82 5.56
C ARG A 35 15.23 6.58 4.44
N ALA A 36 16.36 5.93 4.76
CA ALA A 36 17.38 5.58 3.76
C ALA A 36 16.87 4.56 2.74
N GLN A 37 16.12 3.53 3.17
CA GLN A 37 15.51 2.55 2.25
C GLN A 37 14.48 3.20 1.32
N CYS A 38 13.63 4.08 1.85
CA CYS A 38 12.68 4.84 1.03
C CYS A 38 13.39 5.75 0.02
N SER A 39 14.41 6.50 0.48
CA SER A 39 15.20 7.36 -0.41
C SER A 39 15.90 6.57 -1.53
N LEU A 40 16.41 5.38 -1.23
CA LEU A 40 17.03 4.51 -2.22
C LEU A 40 16.00 4.01 -3.25
N ALA A 41 14.79 3.63 -2.81
CA ALA A 41 13.71 3.23 -3.70
C ALA A 41 13.26 4.39 -4.61
N GLU A 42 13.11 5.59 -4.06
CA GLU A 42 12.77 6.79 -4.83
C GLU A 42 13.83 7.11 -5.90
N GLN A 43 15.12 7.00 -5.54
CA GLN A 43 16.21 7.18 -6.51
C GLN A 43 16.18 6.11 -7.61
N TYR A 44 15.85 4.87 -7.28
CA TYR A 44 15.67 3.82 -8.28
C TYR A 44 14.52 4.12 -9.23
N ASP A 45 13.37 4.59 -8.71
CA ASP A 45 12.23 4.98 -9.53
C ASP A 45 12.54 6.20 -10.41
N GLN A 46 13.30 7.16 -9.89
CA GLN A 46 13.80 8.31 -10.66
C GLN A 46 14.70 7.85 -11.81
N LEU A 47 15.70 7.00 -11.55
CA LEU A 47 16.58 6.43 -12.56
C LEU A 47 15.82 5.60 -13.59
N ARG A 48 14.82 4.81 -13.15
CA ARG A 48 13.96 4.04 -14.05
C ARG A 48 13.11 4.94 -14.94
N SER A 49 12.57 6.04 -14.40
CA SER A 49 11.83 7.02 -15.18
C SER A 49 12.73 7.73 -16.19
N GLU A 50 14.00 7.98 -15.85
CA GLU A 50 14.99 8.61 -16.71
C GLU A 50 15.45 7.69 -17.85
N VAL A 51 15.72 6.42 -17.54
CA VAL A 51 16.02 5.39 -18.55
C VAL A 51 14.83 5.15 -19.48
N GLY A 52 13.60 5.18 -18.95
CA GLY A 52 12.37 5.04 -19.73
C GLY A 52 12.07 6.21 -20.68
N ARG A 53 12.70 7.38 -20.50
CA ARG A 53 12.59 8.51 -21.44
C ARG A 53 13.39 8.30 -22.74
N HIS A 54 14.34 7.37 -22.76
CA HIS A 54 15.21 7.13 -23.92
C HIS A 54 15.08 5.74 -24.55
N ARG A 55 14.32 4.80 -23.96
CA ARG A 55 14.05 3.49 -24.55
C ARG A 55 12.77 2.88 -23.97
N ASN A 56 11.99 2.21 -24.82
CA ASN A 56 10.76 1.48 -24.45
C ASN A 56 10.97 0.68 -23.14
N PRO A 57 10.06 0.74 -22.15
CA PRO A 57 10.32 0.17 -20.83
C PRO A 57 10.23 -1.35 -20.91
N THR A 58 11.37 -2.02 -20.99
CA THR A 58 11.43 -3.47 -20.78
C THR A 58 11.23 -3.74 -19.29
N PRO A 59 10.22 -4.51 -18.87
CA PRO A 59 9.95 -4.75 -17.46
C PRO A 59 11.05 -5.60 -16.79
N PHE A 60 11.35 -5.31 -15.53
CA PHE A 60 12.43 -5.94 -14.74
C PHE A 60 12.50 -7.47 -14.81
N TYR A 61 11.35 -8.15 -14.96
CA TYR A 61 11.26 -9.60 -15.11
C TYR A 61 11.92 -10.16 -16.38
N SER A 62 12.27 -9.32 -17.36
CA SER A 62 13.01 -9.77 -18.56
C SER A 62 14.53 -9.72 -18.39
N LEU A 63 15.05 -9.03 -17.36
CA LEU A 63 16.48 -8.81 -17.13
C LEU A 63 17.09 -9.81 -16.14
N ILE A 64 16.26 -10.56 -15.41
CA ILE A 64 16.69 -11.64 -14.54
C ILE A 64 16.80 -12.93 -15.38
N PRO A 65 17.99 -13.53 -15.55
CA PRO A 65 18.12 -14.85 -16.17
C PRO A 65 17.28 -15.86 -15.39
N ARG A 66 16.39 -16.58 -16.09
CA ARG A 66 15.47 -17.59 -15.51
C ARG A 66 16.16 -18.61 -14.60
N SER A 67 17.45 -18.86 -14.81
CA SER A 67 18.25 -19.80 -14.03
C SER A 67 18.47 -19.42 -12.55
N ARG A 68 18.11 -18.21 -12.11
CA ARG A 68 18.16 -17.82 -10.69
C ARG A 68 16.91 -18.16 -9.88
N MET A 69 15.78 -18.46 -10.52
CA MET A 69 14.53 -18.78 -9.82
C MET A 69 14.43 -20.26 -9.40
N ASP A 70 15.19 -21.14 -10.06
CA ASP A 70 15.12 -22.58 -9.79
C ASP A 70 15.74 -22.97 -8.43
N LYS A 71 16.51 -22.09 -7.79
CA LYS A 71 17.23 -22.39 -6.54
C LYS A 71 16.49 -22.01 -5.25
N LEU A 72 15.36 -21.31 -5.33
CA LEU A 72 14.58 -20.89 -4.15
C LEU A 72 13.32 -21.74 -3.93
N ARG A 73 12.95 -22.58 -4.91
CA ARG A 73 11.72 -23.38 -4.89
C ARG A 73 11.88 -24.77 -4.26
N GLU A 74 13.10 -25.18 -3.90
CA GLU A 74 13.41 -26.55 -3.46
C GLU A 74 13.54 -26.75 -1.94
N SER A 75 13.29 -25.74 -1.12
CA SER A 75 13.10 -25.92 0.33
C SER A 75 11.65 -25.67 0.72
N SER A 76 10.76 -26.53 0.23
CA SER A 76 9.38 -26.67 0.71
C SER A 76 9.25 -28.02 1.41
N PRO A 77 9.14 -28.07 2.74
CA PRO A 77 8.68 -29.27 3.44
C PRO A 77 7.17 -29.44 3.28
N ASP A 78 6.82 -30.70 3.03
CA ASP A 78 5.51 -31.31 2.86
C ASP A 78 4.42 -30.97 3.88
N SER A 79 3.19 -31.11 3.38
CA SER A 79 2.01 -31.70 4.03
C SER A 79 1.46 -31.05 5.29
N PHE A 80 0.32 -30.36 5.13
CA PHE A 80 -0.89 -30.70 5.86
C PHE A 80 -2.09 -30.53 4.94
N ASP A 81 -2.76 -31.64 4.64
CA ASP A 81 -4.08 -31.69 4.01
C ASP A 81 -5.05 -30.82 4.78
N SER A 82 -5.54 -29.75 4.14
CA SER A 82 -6.66 -28.97 4.66
C SER A 82 -7.94 -29.73 4.32
N ASP A 83 -8.22 -30.76 5.12
CA ASP A 83 -9.48 -31.46 5.06
C ASP A 83 -10.59 -30.53 5.58
N ARG A 84 -11.70 -30.56 4.86
CA ARG A 84 -12.86 -29.70 5.09
C ARG A 84 -13.45 -29.98 6.46
N SER A 85 -13.60 -28.95 7.27
CA SER A 85 -14.50 -29.00 8.42
C SER A 85 -15.50 -27.86 8.31
N GLU A 86 -16.62 -28.18 7.67
CA GLU A 86 -17.91 -27.51 7.82
C GLU A 86 -18.44 -27.97 9.18
N VAL A 87 -18.36 -27.11 10.19
CA VAL A 87 -19.09 -27.31 11.44
C VAL A 87 -19.88 -26.05 11.70
N ASP A 88 -21.19 -26.24 11.60
CA ASP A 88 -22.26 -25.34 12.00
C ASP A 88 -21.93 -24.65 13.32
N ASP A 89 -22.15 -23.34 13.38
CA ASP A 89 -22.05 -22.51 14.57
C ASP A 89 -23.26 -22.79 15.48
N PRO A 90 -23.11 -23.46 16.64
CA PRO A 90 -24.16 -23.46 17.63
C PRO A 90 -23.97 -22.23 18.51
N GLU A 91 -24.83 -21.24 18.31
CA GLU A 91 -25.18 -20.28 19.35
C GLU A 91 -25.63 -21.08 20.60
N GLU A 92 -24.74 -21.30 21.55
CA GLU A 92 -25.08 -21.82 22.88
C GLU A 92 -24.35 -20.99 23.93
N GLU A 93 -25.14 -20.17 24.63
CA GLU A 93 -24.79 -19.61 25.93
C GLU A 93 -24.38 -20.74 26.88
N VAL A 94 -23.11 -20.82 27.28
CA VAL A 94 -22.69 -21.73 28.35
C VAL A 94 -22.02 -20.95 29.48
N GLN A 95 -22.79 -20.76 30.54
CA GLN A 95 -22.32 -20.51 31.91
C GLN A 95 -21.57 -21.75 32.42
N VAL A 96 -20.29 -21.66 32.78
CA VAL A 96 -19.75 -22.53 33.86
C VAL A 96 -18.55 -21.89 34.59
N GLU A 97 -18.85 -21.52 35.84
CA GLU A 97 -18.08 -21.54 37.07
C GLU A 97 -16.54 -21.64 37.08
N SER A 98 -15.96 -20.59 37.69
CA SER A 98 -14.88 -20.57 38.70
C SER A 98 -13.84 -21.70 38.75
N LYS A 99 -12.60 -21.32 38.45
CA LYS A 99 -11.44 -21.82 39.22
C LYS A 99 -10.61 -20.62 39.67
N MET A 100 -10.71 -20.34 40.98
CA MET A 100 -9.90 -19.36 41.70
C MET A 100 -8.42 -19.73 41.56
N THR A 101 -7.63 -18.83 40.99
CA THR A 101 -6.22 -18.66 41.35
C THR A 101 -6.04 -17.19 41.67
N ASP A 102 -5.84 -16.93 42.95
CA ASP A 102 -5.66 -15.61 43.54
C ASP A 102 -4.41 -14.91 42.96
N GLU A 103 -4.60 -13.81 42.24
CA GLU A 103 -3.68 -12.67 42.21
C GLU A 103 -4.50 -11.38 42.27
N ASP A 104 -4.82 -11.00 43.51
CA ASP A 104 -5.49 -9.76 43.89
C ASP A 104 -4.48 -8.60 43.77
N GLY A 105 -4.53 -7.89 42.65
CA GLY A 105 -3.61 -6.75 42.44
C GLY A 105 -3.71 -5.97 41.14
N SER A 106 -4.77 -6.06 40.31
CA SER A 106 -4.95 -5.15 39.15
C SER A 106 -6.35 -5.18 38.51
N SER A 107 -7.42 -5.43 39.28
CA SER A 107 -8.78 -5.56 38.70
C SER A 107 -9.32 -4.26 38.07
N GLY A 108 -8.93 -3.10 38.63
CA GLY A 108 -9.39 -1.80 38.13
C GLY A 108 -8.71 -1.36 36.84
N GLU A 109 -7.41 -1.60 36.71
CA GLU A 109 -6.62 -1.17 35.55
C GLU A 109 -6.95 -2.01 34.31
N VAL A 110 -7.16 -3.31 34.47
CA VAL A 110 -7.60 -4.21 33.38
C VAL A 110 -8.98 -3.81 32.84
N LYS A 111 -9.91 -3.37 33.71
CA LYS A 111 -11.24 -2.89 33.28
C LYS A 111 -11.15 -1.60 32.46
N LEU A 112 -10.35 -0.64 32.91
CA LEU A 112 -10.13 0.63 32.18
C LEU A 112 -9.45 0.42 30.84
N MET A 113 -8.49 -0.50 30.75
CA MET A 113 -7.88 -0.88 29.48
C MET A 113 -8.91 -1.50 28.53
N HIS A 114 -9.83 -2.33 29.04
CA HIS A 114 -10.87 -2.96 28.24
C HIS A 114 -11.86 -1.94 27.67
N GLU A 115 -12.32 -1.00 28.51
CA GLU A 115 -13.18 0.12 28.09
C GLU A 115 -12.50 1.01 27.05
N GLU A 116 -11.21 1.30 27.23
CA GLU A 116 -10.43 2.11 26.28
C GLU A 116 -10.24 1.37 24.94
N ILE A 117 -10.01 0.05 24.95
CA ILE A 117 -9.93 -0.77 23.74
C ILE A 117 -11.27 -0.74 22.97
N GLU A 118 -12.39 -0.85 23.68
CA GLU A 118 -13.72 -0.79 23.09
C GLU A 118 -14.00 0.60 22.49
N ARG A 119 -13.66 1.66 23.21
CA ARG A 119 -13.77 3.04 22.73
C ARG A 119 -12.92 3.28 21.49
N LEU A 120 -11.66 2.83 21.49
CA LEU A 120 -10.74 2.95 20.36
C LEU A 120 -11.23 2.14 19.15
N ARG A 121 -11.84 0.97 19.38
CA ARG A 121 -12.48 0.17 18.32
C ARG A 121 -13.62 0.95 17.68
N GLY A 122 -14.50 1.57 18.47
CA GLY A 122 -15.60 2.38 17.96
C GLY A 122 -15.12 3.58 17.13
N VAL A 123 -14.10 4.31 17.61
CA VAL A 123 -13.52 5.44 16.85
C VAL A 123 -12.89 4.96 15.54
N ASN A 124 -12.18 3.84 15.55
CA ASN A 124 -11.60 3.27 14.34
C ASN A 124 -12.68 2.84 13.32
N GLU A 125 -13.79 2.27 13.78
CA GLU A 125 -14.92 1.95 12.90
C GLU A 125 -15.55 3.20 12.29
N MET A 126 -15.75 4.26 13.07
CA MET A 126 -16.25 5.54 12.57
C MET A 126 -15.31 6.16 11.52
N LEU A 127 -14.00 6.22 11.81
CA LEU A 127 -13.00 6.73 10.86
C LEU A 127 -12.97 5.91 9.57
N LYS A 128 -13.09 4.58 9.67
CA LYS A 128 -13.17 3.70 8.51
C LYS A 128 -14.43 3.94 7.68
N ALA A 129 -15.56 4.21 8.32
CA ALA A 129 -16.80 4.56 7.64
C ALA A 129 -16.70 5.92 6.94
N GLU A 130 -16.11 6.92 7.61
CA GLU A 130 -15.88 8.25 7.04
C GLU A 130 -14.96 8.19 5.81
N LEU A 131 -13.87 7.42 5.90
CA LEU A 131 -12.96 7.21 4.76
C LEU A 131 -13.71 6.63 3.55
N LYS A 132 -14.53 5.60 3.76
CA LYS A 132 -15.34 4.99 2.70
C LYS A 132 -16.32 5.99 2.07
N ALA A 133 -16.95 6.83 2.88
CA ALA A 133 -17.87 7.86 2.40
C ALA A 133 -17.15 8.91 1.55
N LYS A 134 -15.97 9.36 2.00
CA LYS A 134 -15.12 10.28 1.24
C LYS A 134 -14.61 9.69 -0.07
N ASP A 135 -14.28 8.41 -0.10
CA ASP A 135 -13.88 7.74 -1.34
C ASP A 135 -15.05 7.63 -2.33
N GLU A 136 -16.28 7.44 -1.86
CA GLU A 136 -17.47 7.45 -2.71
C GLU A 136 -17.75 8.85 -3.28
N GLU A 137 -17.63 9.90 -2.46
CA GLU A 137 -17.75 11.29 -2.90
C GLU A 137 -16.76 11.60 -4.03
N LYS A 138 -15.49 11.20 -3.87
CA LYS A 138 -14.46 11.35 -4.91
C LYS A 138 -14.78 10.58 -6.18
N ARG A 139 -15.26 9.33 -6.07
CA ARG A 139 -15.69 8.52 -7.22
C ARG A 139 -16.81 9.20 -8.00
N GLU A 140 -17.79 9.78 -7.31
CA GLU A 140 -18.91 10.46 -7.94
C GLU A 140 -18.47 11.73 -8.68
N VAL A 141 -17.57 12.53 -8.09
CA VAL A 141 -17.00 13.70 -8.78
C VAL A 141 -16.27 13.29 -10.06
N ILE A 142 -15.49 12.21 -10.02
CA ILE A 142 -14.83 11.67 -11.22
C ILE A 142 -15.88 11.28 -12.27
N ARG A 143 -16.96 10.60 -11.87
CA ARG A 143 -18.06 10.19 -12.76
C ARG A 143 -18.71 11.40 -13.44
N GLN A 144 -19.00 12.45 -12.68
CA GLN A 144 -19.63 13.68 -13.17
C GLN A 144 -18.74 14.43 -14.15
N LEU A 145 -17.44 14.54 -13.87
CA LEU A 145 -16.48 15.24 -14.74
C LEU A 145 -16.11 14.45 -16.00
N SER A 146 -16.22 13.12 -15.97
CA SER A 146 -15.85 12.27 -17.11
C SER A 146 -16.69 12.55 -18.35
N LEU A 147 -17.99 12.83 -18.19
CA LEU A 147 -18.91 13.05 -19.32
C LEU A 147 -18.59 14.35 -20.09
N PRO A 148 -18.49 15.53 -19.46
CA PRO A 148 -18.08 16.77 -20.14
C PRO A 148 -16.69 16.69 -20.77
N ILE A 149 -15.73 16.03 -20.10
CA ILE A 149 -14.38 15.83 -20.65
C ILE A 149 -14.47 15.02 -21.96
N GLY A 150 -15.25 13.94 -21.97
CA GLY A 150 -15.48 13.12 -23.17
C GLY A 150 -16.03 13.93 -24.34
N ILE A 151 -17.09 14.70 -24.10
CA ILE A 151 -17.71 15.57 -25.12
C ILE A 151 -16.68 16.57 -25.68
N LEU A 152 -15.95 17.26 -24.80
CA LEU A 152 -14.93 18.22 -25.22
C LEU A 152 -13.79 17.54 -25.99
N THR A 153 -13.40 16.32 -25.64
CA THR A 153 -12.38 15.59 -26.40
C THR A 153 -12.85 15.22 -27.80
N ASP A 154 -14.12 14.82 -27.96
CA ASP A 154 -14.71 14.46 -29.25
C ASP A 154 -14.90 15.68 -30.16
N GLU A 155 -15.38 16.79 -29.60
CA GLU A 155 -15.49 18.06 -30.30
C GLU A 155 -14.11 18.56 -30.76
N ASN A 156 -13.11 18.50 -29.89
CA ASN A 156 -11.74 18.88 -30.24
C ASN A 156 -11.15 17.97 -31.33
N ALA A 157 -11.43 16.67 -31.31
CA ALA A 157 -11.02 15.75 -32.36
C ALA A 157 -11.69 16.11 -33.70
N SER A 158 -12.98 16.44 -33.68
CA SER A 158 -13.76 16.86 -34.84
C SER A 158 -13.25 18.17 -35.43
N LEU A 159 -13.01 19.19 -34.61
CA LEU A 159 -12.43 20.47 -35.02
C LEU A 159 -11.05 20.28 -35.64
N ARG A 160 -10.17 19.49 -35.02
CA ARG A 160 -8.84 19.16 -35.58
C ARG A 160 -8.95 18.50 -36.96
N LYS A 161 -9.94 17.64 -37.18
CA LYS A 161 -10.20 17.00 -38.48
C LYS A 161 -10.66 18.02 -39.52
N CYS A 162 -11.56 18.94 -39.17
CA CYS A 162 -12.01 20.02 -40.04
C CYS A 162 -10.87 20.97 -40.43
N ILE A 163 -10.05 21.39 -39.47
CA ILE A 163 -8.87 22.23 -39.71
C ILE A 163 -7.89 21.52 -40.65
N LYS A 164 -7.58 20.24 -40.40
CA LYS A 164 -6.71 19.44 -41.30
C LYS A 164 -7.23 19.39 -42.73
N LYS A 165 -8.55 19.24 -42.92
CA LYS A 165 -9.17 19.26 -44.26
C LYS A 165 -9.04 20.63 -44.93
N MET A 166 -9.31 21.70 -44.19
CA MET A 166 -9.22 23.08 -44.69
C MET A 166 -7.79 23.45 -45.09
N VAL A 167 -6.80 23.10 -44.26
CA VAL A 167 -5.38 23.31 -44.54
C VAL A 167 -4.95 22.52 -45.78
N LYS A 168 -5.33 21.24 -45.88
CA LYS A 168 -5.03 20.41 -47.07
C LYS A 168 -5.66 20.99 -48.34
N GLY A 169 -6.94 21.37 -48.29
CA GLY A 169 -7.63 21.96 -49.44
C GLY A 169 -7.03 23.30 -49.88
N SER A 170 -6.66 24.15 -48.93
CA SER A 170 -5.99 25.44 -49.20
C SER A 170 -4.60 25.23 -49.81
N PHE A 171 -3.86 24.23 -49.33
CA PHE A 171 -2.56 23.86 -49.88
C PHE A 171 -2.65 23.30 -51.30
N CYS A 172 -3.66 22.46 -51.60
CA CYS A 172 -3.90 21.97 -52.97
C CYS A 172 -4.21 23.13 -53.93
N LYS A 173 -5.08 24.06 -53.53
CA LYS A 173 -5.41 25.26 -54.33
C LYS A 173 -4.19 26.15 -54.57
N LEU A 174 -3.36 26.39 -53.55
CA LEU A 174 -2.13 27.16 -53.72
C LEU A 174 -1.16 26.48 -54.68
N LYS A 175 -1.01 25.15 -54.60
CA LYS A 175 -0.17 24.39 -55.54
C LYS A 175 -0.67 24.51 -56.97
N GLU A 176 -1.97 24.38 -57.22
CA GLU A 176 -2.54 24.58 -58.57
C GLU A 176 -2.25 25.99 -59.11
N ILE A 177 -2.34 27.03 -58.29
CA ILE A 177 -2.08 28.41 -58.72
C ILE A 177 -0.59 28.65 -59.04
N PHE A 178 0.33 28.05 -58.27
CA PHE A 178 1.77 28.31 -58.39
C PHE A 178 2.53 27.37 -59.32
N PHE A 179 2.06 26.14 -59.56
CA PHE A 179 2.77 25.14 -60.39
C PHE A 179 2.25 25.00 -61.83
N TRP A 180 1.11 25.62 -62.19
CA TRP A 180 0.53 25.59 -63.55
C TRP A 180 0.77 26.88 -64.36
N LYS A 181 1.85 27.61 -64.05
CA LYS A 181 2.29 28.80 -64.79
C LYS A 181 3.77 28.66 -65.13
#